data_AF-A0A6G3XBP2-F1
#
_entry.id   AF-A0A6G3XBP2-F1
#
_cell.length_a   1.000
_cell.length_b   1.000
_cell.length_c   1.000
_cell.angle_alpha   90.00
_cell.angle_beta   90.00
_cell.angle_gamma   90.00
#
_symmetry.space_group_name_H-M   'P 1'
#
loop_
_entity.id
_entity.type
_entity.pdbx_description
1 polymer ?
#
loop_
_entity_poly.entity_id
_entity_poly.type
_entity_poly.pdbx_seq_one_letter_code
_entity_poly.pdbx_strand_id
1 'polypeptide(L)'
;MVASSASSASSAESSGRDVELDTAALRVLAHPLRLNVLTLLREQGPSTATRISDELGINPGAASYHLRRLASGGLIVEEPDRGTGRER
;
A
#
# COMPACT_ATOMS: atom_id res chain seq x y z
N MET A 1 -33.90 -26.93 -19.41
CA MET A 1 -34.50 -25.62 -19.73
C MET A 1 -35.10 -25.04 -18.46
N VAL A 2 -34.27 -24.44 -17.60
CA VAL A 2 -34.68 -23.41 -16.65
C VAL A 2 -33.47 -22.47 -16.59
N ALA A 3 -33.67 -21.25 -17.07
CA ALA A 3 -32.76 -20.15 -16.87
C ALA A 3 -32.95 -19.65 -15.44
N SER A 4 -31.87 -19.36 -14.72
CA SER A 4 -31.90 -18.20 -13.84
C SER A 4 -30.50 -17.63 -13.68
N SER A 5 -30.46 -16.34 -13.96
CA SER A 5 -29.32 -15.46 -14.14
C SER A 5 -28.77 -14.91 -12.83
N ALA A 6 -27.66 -14.19 -13.01
CA ALA A 6 -27.11 -13.13 -12.17
C ALA A 6 -26.40 -13.62 -10.90
N SER A 7 -25.06 -13.63 -10.89
CA SER A 7 -24.25 -12.41 -10.74
C SER A 7 -24.80 -11.53 -9.63
N SER A 8 -24.18 -11.62 -8.46
CA SER A 8 -24.09 -10.48 -7.57
C SER A 8 -22.70 -10.51 -6.98
N ALA A 9 -21.98 -9.46 -7.34
CA ALA A 9 -20.62 -9.17 -6.96
C ALA A 9 -20.42 -9.39 -5.45
N SER A 10 -19.35 -10.09 -5.13
CA SER A 10 -18.73 -10.03 -3.81
C SER A 10 -18.21 -8.61 -3.62
N SER A 11 -19.09 -7.71 -3.17
CA SER A 11 -18.73 -6.50 -2.46
C SER A 11 -17.99 -6.93 -1.20
N ALA A 12 -16.71 -7.26 -1.34
CA ALA A 12 -15.83 -7.50 -0.21
C ALA A 12 -15.81 -6.19 0.56
N GLU A 13 -16.47 -6.22 1.71
CA GLU A 13 -16.62 -5.10 2.61
C GLU A 13 -15.24 -4.51 2.87
N SER A 14 -15.00 -3.32 2.32
CA SER A 14 -13.92 -2.44 2.76
C SER A 14 -14.29 -1.96 4.16
N SER A 15 -14.24 -2.87 5.14
CA SER A 15 -14.02 -2.50 6.52
C SER A 15 -12.59 -2.00 6.56
N GLY A 16 -12.41 -0.73 6.18
CA GLY A 16 -11.13 -0.05 6.28
C GLY A 16 -10.64 -0.26 7.70
N ARG A 17 -9.48 -0.91 7.86
CA ARG A 17 -8.87 -0.99 9.19
C ARG A 17 -8.58 0.44 9.60
N ASP A 18 -9.28 0.92 10.60
CA ASP A 18 -8.97 2.21 11.21
C ASP A 18 -7.55 2.13 11.76
N VAL A 19 -6.71 3.09 11.36
CA VAL A 19 -5.35 3.22 11.86
C VAL A 19 -5.37 4.25 12.98
N GLU A 20 -5.02 3.84 14.20
CA GLU A 20 -4.79 4.82 15.27
C GLU A 20 -3.55 5.64 14.94
N LEU A 21 -3.76 6.95 14.80
CA LEU A 21 -2.69 7.90 14.50
C LEU A 21 -2.09 8.43 15.81
N ASP A 22 -1.13 7.67 16.35
CA ASP A 22 -0.33 8.13 17.46
C ASP A 22 0.71 9.19 17.03
N THR A 23 1.46 9.73 17.99
CA THR A 23 2.47 10.77 17.70
C THR A 23 3.57 10.24 16.77
N ALA A 24 3.89 8.94 16.82
CA ALA A 24 4.91 8.34 15.96
C ALA A 24 4.43 8.25 14.51
N ALA A 25 3.20 7.80 14.28
CA ALA A 25 2.55 7.76 12.97
C ALA A 25 2.43 9.17 12.36
N LEU A 26 2.06 10.19 13.15
CA LEU A 26 2.02 11.58 12.68
C LEU A 26 3.40 12.09 12.24
N ARG A 27 4.47 11.78 12.98
CA ARG A 27 5.85 12.08 12.56
C ARG A 27 6.25 11.33 11.28
N VAL A 28 5.64 10.18 11.02
CA VAL A 28 5.83 9.47 9.76
C VAL A 28 5.10 10.16 8.61
N LEU A 29 3.93 10.71 8.83
CA LEU A 29 3.19 11.43 7.78
C LEU A 29 3.76 12.82 7.46
N ALA A 30 4.58 13.41 8.35
CA ALA A 30 5.15 14.75 8.16
C ALA A 30 6.09 14.92 6.94
N HIS A 31 6.46 13.85 6.23
CA HIS A 31 7.29 13.96 5.03
C HIS A 31 6.43 13.84 3.77
N PRO A 32 6.50 14.79 2.83
CA PRO A 32 5.60 14.83 1.67
C PRO A 32 5.68 13.57 0.79
N LEU A 33 6.89 13.05 0.54
CA LEU A 33 7.03 11.80 -0.22
C LEU A 33 6.32 10.60 0.43
N ARG A 34 6.23 10.53 1.77
CA ARG A 34 5.54 9.42 2.43
C ARG A 34 4.02 9.52 2.27
N LEU A 35 3.48 10.74 2.24
CA LEU A 35 2.08 10.97 1.88
C LEU A 35 1.81 10.55 0.45
N ASN A 36 2.67 10.95 -0.50
CA ASN A 36 2.52 10.56 -1.91
C ASN A 36 2.55 9.04 -2.09
N VAL A 37 3.46 8.35 -1.41
CA VAL A 37 3.52 6.87 -1.40
C VAL A 37 2.23 6.27 -0.84
N LEU A 38 1.71 6.80 0.28
CA LEU A 38 0.47 6.30 0.88
C LEU A 38 -0.75 6.54 -0.03
N THR A 39 -0.82 7.71 -0.67
CA THR A 39 -1.85 8.04 -1.66
C THR A 39 -1.80 7.06 -2.82
N LEU A 40 -0.61 6.81 -3.39
CA LEU A 40 -0.42 5.88 -4.50
C LEU A 40 -0.89 4.46 -4.12
N LEU A 41 -0.56 3.99 -2.92
CA LEU A 41 -0.99 2.68 -2.43
C LEU A 41 -2.51 2.60 -2.18
N ARG A 42 -3.14 3.70 -1.80
CA ARG A 42 -4.61 3.77 -1.63
C ARG A 42 -5.33 3.78 -2.96
N GLU A 43 -4.80 4.49 -3.96
CA GLU A 43 -5.42 4.65 -5.27
C GLU A 43 -5.19 3.44 -6.18
N GLN A 44 -3.98 2.86 -6.15
CA GLN A 44 -3.56 1.80 -7.07
C GLN A 44 -3.48 0.41 -6.41
N GLY A 45 -3.63 0.36 -5.08
CA GLY A 45 -3.49 -0.87 -4.30
C GLY A 45 -2.04 -1.22 -3.96
N PRO A 46 -1.79 -2.44 -3.45
CA PRO A 46 -0.46 -2.86 -3.02
C PRO A 46 0.55 -2.83 -4.17
N SER A 47 1.73 -2.28 -3.90
CA SER A 47 2.75 -2.01 -4.91
C SER A 47 4.15 -2.31 -4.39
N THR A 48 5.11 -2.48 -5.31
CA THR A 48 6.52 -2.76 -4.99
C THR A 48 7.32 -1.47 -4.94
N ALA A 49 8.46 -1.49 -4.24
CA ALA A 49 9.36 -0.32 -4.20
C ALA A 49 9.79 0.14 -5.60
N THR A 50 10.03 -0.79 -6.54
CA THR A 50 10.39 -0.48 -7.93
C THR A 50 9.28 0.27 -8.66
N ARG A 51 8.03 -0.21 -8.57
CA ARG A 51 6.91 0.45 -9.23
C ARG A 51 6.65 1.84 -8.62
N ILE A 52 6.77 1.96 -7.31
CA ILE A 52 6.64 3.26 -6.62
C ILE A 52 7.75 4.22 -7.02
N SER A 53 9.00 3.75 -7.19
CA SER A 53 10.08 4.60 -7.69
C SER A 53 9.82 5.12 -9.09
N ASP A 54 9.29 4.27 -9.98
CA ASP A 54 9.00 4.65 -11.36
C ASP A 54 7.86 5.69 -11.42
N GLU A 55 6.77 5.47 -10.68
CA GLU A 55 5.60 6.37 -10.63
C GLU A 55 5.93 7.73 -10.01
N LEU A 56 6.78 7.76 -8.96
CA LEU A 56 7.13 9.00 -8.26
C LEU A 56 8.40 9.67 -8.79
N GLY A 57 9.09 9.07 -9.77
CA GLY A 57 10.35 9.58 -10.31
C GLY A 57 11.47 9.67 -9.27
N ILE A 58 11.49 8.76 -8.29
CA ILE A 58 12.52 8.71 -7.24
C ILE A 58 13.40 7.48 -7.40
N ASN A 59 14.57 7.47 -6.75
CA ASN A 59 15.42 6.28 -6.76
C ASN A 59 14.76 5.08 -5.99
N PRO A 60 14.96 3.82 -6.43
CA PRO A 60 14.41 2.62 -5.76
C PRO A 60 14.77 2.47 -4.28
N GLY A 61 15.96 2.92 -3.87
CA GLY A 61 16.41 2.92 -2.48
C GLY A 61 15.60 3.90 -1.62
N ALA A 62 15.26 5.08 -2.17
CA ALA A 62 14.39 6.05 -1.52
C ALA A 62 12.95 5.51 -1.37
N ALA A 63 12.39 4.91 -2.42
CA ALA A 63 11.08 4.27 -2.35
C ALA A 63 11.04 3.17 -1.27
N SER A 64 12.06 2.30 -1.24
CA SER A 64 12.20 1.26 -0.23
C SER A 64 12.32 1.82 1.18
N TYR A 65 13.05 2.92 1.36
CA TYR A 65 13.17 3.60 2.65
C TYR A 65 11.83 4.17 3.13
N HIS A 66 11.08 4.82 2.24
CA HIS A 66 9.77 5.38 2.59
C HIS A 66 8.76 4.30 2.97
N LEU A 67 8.71 3.18 2.24
CA LEU A 67 7.90 2.02 2.59
C LEU A 67 8.25 1.48 3.98
N ARG A 68 9.54 1.26 4.28
CA ARG A 68 9.97 0.80 5.62
C ARG A 68 9.54 1.78 6.71
N ARG A 69 9.68 3.09 6.49
CA ARG A 69 9.27 4.11 7.47
C ARG A 69 7.75 4.14 7.68
N LEU A 70 6.96 3.94 6.63
CA LEU A 70 5.50 3.82 6.72
C LEU A 70 5.10 2.58 7.49
N ALA A 71 5.72 1.43 7.21
CA ALA A 71 5.48 0.18 7.91
C ALA A 71 5.89 0.26 9.40
N SER A 72 7.01 0.92 9.69
CA SER A 72 7.47 1.17 11.07
C SER A 72 6.47 1.99 11.90
N GLY A 73 5.67 2.83 11.24
CA GLY A 73 4.61 3.63 11.87
C GLY A 73 3.22 2.97 11.82
N GLY A 74 3.12 1.70 11.40
CA GLY A 74 1.84 0.99 11.32
C GLY A 74 0.89 1.48 10.24
N LEU A 75 1.35 2.34 9.33
CA LEU A 75 0.50 2.98 8.30
C LEU A 75 0.28 2.09 7.07
N ILE A 76 1.18 1.12 6.85
CA ILE A 76 1.07 0.10 5.81
C ILE A 76 1.55 -1.23 6.39
N VAL A 77 1.19 -2.32 5.73
CA VAL A 77 1.69 -3.66 6.02
C VAL A 77 2.33 -4.23 4.76
N GLU A 78 3.35 -5.06 4.93
CA GLU A 78 3.87 -5.86 3.83
C GLU A 78 2.84 -6.94 3.47
N GLU A 79 2.67 -7.18 2.18
CA GLU A 79 1.89 -8.31 1.69
C GLU A 79 2.85 -9.46 1.36
N PRO A 80 2.89 -10.53 2.17
CA PRO A 80 3.87 -11.59 2.02
C PRO A 80 3.73 -12.33 0.68
N ASP A 81 2.52 -12.45 0.13
CA ASP A 81 2.25 -13.16 -1.14
C ASP A 81 2.75 -12.43 -2.39
N ARG A 82 3.09 -11.13 -2.30
CA ARG A 82 3.79 -10.40 -3.38
C ARG A 82 5.31 -10.42 -3.22
N GLY A 83 5.81 -10.98 -2.13
CA GLY A 83 7.19 -10.88 -1.66
C GLY A 83 8.07 -12.09 -1.95
N THR A 84 7.99 -12.73 -3.11
CA THR A 84 8.98 -13.78 -3.47
C THR A 84 9.43 -13.63 -4.92
N GLY A 85 10.50 -12.87 -5.14
CA GLY A 85 11.09 -12.71 -6.45
C GLY A 85 12.42 -11.96 -6.48
N ARG A 86 13.19 -11.97 -5.40
CA ARG A 86 14.64 -11.71 -5.51
C ARG A 86 15.37 -13.04 -5.45
N GLU A 87 15.64 -13.55 -6.65
CA GLU A 87 16.86 -14.30 -6.93
C GLU A 87 18.04 -13.58 -6.26
N ARG A 88 18.92 -14.41 -5.70
CA ARG A 88 20.18 -13.99 -5.08
C ARG A 88 21.18 -13.57 -6.15
#